data_AF-A0A6G0ME92-F1
#
_entry.id   AF-A0A6G0ME92-F1
#
_cell.length_a   1.000
_cell.length_b   1.000
_cell.length_c   1.000
_cell.angle_alpha   90.00
_cell.angle_beta   90.00
_cell.angle_gamma   90.00
#
_symmetry.space_group_name_H-M   'P 1'
#
loop_
_entity.id
_entity.type
_entity.pdbx_description
1 polymer ?
#
loop_
_entity_poly.entity_id
_entity_poly.type
_entity_poly.pdbx_seq_one_letter_code
_entity_poly.pdbx_strand_id
1 'polypeptide(L)'
;MRRIRDSLSKSWTNVQTKSVPDRSMSTWSAHYFAQQEQLKGQQKLSSKLRPAAIGAGIAVFGRIVLMPVMLLSVFGLTGYLSDGTFLIEYKDSYFAYSQMDLVMSGGCTPCHTYCKRVLLQMNTFDHEALMSKPTFEDLYTATSWDYSILSNEALALADRLEASGAICSGGVDEWGSPLSIITGTAEEVVEIIKTLNLSVTPLELAEAKKGIETKDECITKWAVEGHLRLFRFQAVKNSIDYSSIPAADFNVYPEYADCRPAVNNEGIVGEKLALATAGEDLVSVVPDILKLFPYSFDSSLPVISRTLATTSPTIYHVKAVNQSLFRGYYAGCRVRTVNTTGVYIEDACTINKHWQNYGLMLQAPDDIPACTT
;
A
#
# COMPACT_ATOMS: atom_id res chain seq x y z
N MET A 1 28.19 16.18 63.48
CA MET A 1 27.31 15.34 64.32
C MET A 1 27.08 14.03 63.57
N ARG A 2 27.95 13.03 63.73
CA ARG A 2 27.84 11.88 64.67
C ARG A 2 26.57 11.02 64.47
N ARG A 3 26.81 9.85 63.84
CA ARG A 3 26.36 8.51 64.27
C ARG A 3 24.85 8.27 64.40
N ILE A 4 24.28 7.65 63.37
CA ILE A 4 23.29 6.59 63.57
C ILE A 4 24.11 5.31 63.78
N ARG A 5 24.16 4.90 65.03
CA ARG A 5 24.98 3.83 65.59
C ARG A 5 24.03 2.91 66.36
N ASP A 6 24.18 1.62 66.09
CA ASP A 6 23.94 0.46 66.96
C ASP A 6 22.52 0.27 67.51
N SER A 7 21.83 -0.78 67.05
CA SER A 7 21.89 -2.12 67.65
C SER A 7 21.33 -2.17 69.08
N LEU A 8 20.09 -2.65 69.19
CA LEU A 8 19.65 -3.46 70.32
C LEU A 8 19.22 -4.82 69.80
N SER A 9 20.23 -5.66 69.68
CA SER A 9 20.16 -7.11 69.71
C SER A 9 19.44 -7.61 70.97
N LYS A 10 18.87 -8.82 70.87
CA LYS A 10 18.69 -9.80 71.96
C LYS A 10 17.62 -9.41 72.99
N SER A 11 16.84 -10.30 73.59
CA SER A 11 16.73 -11.76 73.58
C SER A 11 15.86 -12.08 74.80
N TRP A 12 14.82 -12.89 74.61
CA TRP A 12 14.38 -13.94 75.54
C TRP A 12 14.02 -13.57 77.00
N THR A 13 12.82 -13.97 77.44
CA THR A 13 12.55 -15.05 78.43
C THR A 13 11.28 -14.80 79.23
N ASN A 14 10.35 -15.77 79.17
CA ASN A 14 9.50 -16.30 80.25
C ASN A 14 8.63 -17.39 79.56
N VAL A 15 8.86 -18.72 79.64
CA VAL A 15 9.03 -19.64 80.80
C VAL A 15 7.76 -19.51 81.67
N GLN A 16 6.88 -20.51 81.91
CA GLN A 16 7.03 -21.97 81.88
C GLN A 16 5.67 -22.73 81.97
N THR A 17 5.66 -23.94 81.40
CA THR A 17 5.00 -25.21 81.83
C THR A 17 3.59 -25.27 82.41
N LYS A 18 2.74 -26.09 81.75
CA LYS A 18 1.92 -27.24 82.21
C LYS A 18 0.87 -27.49 81.11
N SER A 19 0.48 -28.67 80.67
CA SER A 19 0.59 -30.08 81.08
C SER A 19 0.34 -30.91 79.81
N VAL A 20 1.06 -32.00 79.58
CA VAL A 20 0.67 -33.02 78.58
C VAL A 20 -0.45 -33.86 79.20
N PRO A 21 -1.67 -33.84 78.65
CA PRO A 21 -2.24 -35.05 78.02
C PRO A 21 -3.21 -34.67 76.87
N ASP A 22 -3.62 -35.46 75.89
CA ASP A 22 -3.49 -36.87 75.57
C ASP A 22 -3.50 -36.93 74.03
N ARG A 23 -2.43 -37.39 73.38
CA ARG A 23 -2.38 -37.56 71.93
C ARG A 23 -2.92 -38.94 71.58
N SER A 24 -4.23 -39.12 71.65
CA SER A 24 -4.89 -40.17 70.88
C SER A 24 -5.22 -39.61 69.49
N MET A 25 -4.77 -40.30 68.44
CA MET A 25 -5.04 -39.95 67.04
C MET A 25 -6.54 -40.03 66.67
N SER A 26 -7.42 -40.45 67.59
CA SER A 26 -8.84 -40.73 67.35
C SER A 26 -9.78 -39.54 67.51
N THR A 27 -9.34 -38.39 68.05
CA THR A 27 -10.21 -37.20 68.25
C THR A 27 -9.88 -36.02 67.33
N TRP A 28 -8.74 -36.03 66.62
CA TRP A 28 -8.36 -34.94 65.71
C TRP A 28 -9.15 -34.99 64.39
N SER A 29 -9.39 -36.18 63.85
CA SER A 29 -10.17 -36.38 62.63
C SER A 29 -11.64 -35.99 62.83
N ALA A 30 -12.23 -36.32 63.98
CA ALA A 30 -13.62 -35.96 64.30
C ALA A 30 -13.82 -34.44 64.38
N HIS A 31 -12.89 -33.71 65.01
CA HIS A 31 -12.95 -32.25 65.05
C HIS A 31 -12.68 -31.60 63.67
N TYR A 32 -11.75 -32.17 62.89
CA TYR A 32 -11.47 -31.70 61.53
C TYR A 32 -12.69 -31.89 60.60
N PHE A 33 -13.36 -33.04 60.66
CA PHE A 33 -14.55 -33.32 59.85
C PHE A 33 -15.76 -32.48 60.28
N ALA A 34 -15.98 -32.27 61.59
CA ALA A 34 -17.04 -31.40 62.09
C ALA A 34 -16.84 -29.93 61.65
N GLN A 35 -15.59 -29.44 61.65
CA GLN A 35 -15.25 -28.10 61.15
C GLN A 35 -15.42 -28.01 59.63
N GLN A 36 -15.09 -29.07 58.88
CA GLN A 36 -15.33 -29.14 57.43
C GLN A 36 -16.83 -29.15 57.09
N GLU A 37 -17.67 -29.77 57.91
CA GLU A 37 -19.11 -29.87 57.70
C GLU A 37 -19.81 -28.52 57.97
N GLN A 38 -19.39 -27.78 59.00
CA GLN A 38 -19.84 -26.39 59.22
C GLN A 38 -19.44 -25.45 58.07
N LEU A 39 -18.22 -25.55 57.55
CA LEU A 39 -17.74 -24.73 56.42
C LEU A 39 -18.43 -25.10 55.09
N LYS A 40 -18.71 -26.39 54.85
CA LYS A 40 -19.48 -26.85 53.68
C LYS A 40 -20.96 -26.46 53.76
N GLY A 41 -21.52 -26.38 54.97
CA GLY A 41 -22.89 -25.91 55.21
C GLY A 41 -23.09 -24.43 54.87
N GLN A 42 -22.11 -23.58 55.21
CA GLN A 42 -22.17 -22.14 54.88
C GLN A 42 -21.83 -21.83 53.41
N GLN A 43 -21.08 -22.67 52.70
CA GLN A 43 -20.74 -22.47 51.28
C GLN A 43 -21.81 -22.93 50.28
N LYS A 44 -22.80 -23.74 50.69
CA LYS A 44 -23.80 -24.31 49.78
C LYS A 44 -24.98 -23.39 49.44
N LEU A 45 -25.18 -22.29 50.16
CA LEU A 45 -26.26 -21.34 49.86
C LEU A 45 -25.82 -20.09 49.06
N SER A 46 -24.53 -19.77 49.00
CA SER A 46 -24.02 -18.54 48.33
C SER A 46 -23.43 -18.77 46.93
N SER A 47 -23.49 -19.99 46.39
CA SER A 47 -22.79 -20.37 45.14
C SER A 47 -23.67 -20.57 43.90
N LYS A 48 -25.00 -20.37 43.98
CA LYS A 48 -25.91 -20.60 42.84
C LYS A 48 -26.28 -19.36 42.01
N LEU A 49 -25.89 -18.15 42.38
CA LEU A 49 -25.96 -16.96 41.52
C LEU A 49 -24.73 -16.09 41.73
N ARG A 50 -23.65 -16.38 41.02
CA ARG A 50 -22.55 -15.41 40.85
C ARG A 50 -22.92 -14.53 39.65
N PRO A 51 -23.01 -13.20 39.79
CA PRO A 51 -23.27 -12.28 38.68
C PRO A 51 -22.32 -12.50 37.49
N ALA A 52 -21.09 -12.94 37.76
CA ALA A 52 -20.10 -13.29 36.75
C ALA A 52 -20.50 -14.47 35.85
N ALA A 53 -21.23 -15.47 36.36
CA ALA A 53 -21.67 -16.62 35.56
C ALA A 53 -22.84 -16.26 34.63
N ILE A 54 -23.74 -15.39 35.09
CA ILE A 54 -24.82 -14.82 34.28
C ILE A 54 -24.24 -13.87 33.22
N GLY A 55 -23.27 -13.03 33.60
CA GLY A 55 -22.54 -12.16 32.67
C GLY A 55 -21.78 -12.94 31.59
N ALA A 56 -21.11 -14.03 31.96
CA ALA A 56 -20.45 -14.91 31.00
C ALA A 56 -21.45 -15.61 30.06
N GLY A 57 -22.59 -16.07 30.58
CA GLY A 57 -23.67 -16.65 29.76
C GLY A 57 -24.25 -15.65 28.75
N ILE A 58 -24.49 -14.41 29.17
CA ILE A 58 -24.96 -13.33 28.28
C ILE A 58 -23.90 -12.98 27.23
N ALA A 59 -22.62 -12.91 27.60
CA ALA A 59 -21.54 -12.60 26.67
C ALA A 59 -21.35 -13.71 25.62
N VAL A 60 -21.44 -14.98 26.02
CA VAL A 60 -21.35 -16.13 25.10
C VAL A 60 -22.57 -16.20 24.19
N PHE A 61 -23.79 -15.99 24.72
CA PHE A 61 -25.00 -15.94 23.90
C PHE A 61 -24.97 -14.77 22.91
N GLY A 62 -24.48 -13.60 23.35
CA GLY A 62 -24.25 -12.43 22.51
C GLY A 62 -23.33 -12.73 21.32
N ARG A 63 -22.21 -13.40 21.57
CA ARG A 63 -21.20 -13.69 20.53
C ARG A 63 -21.54 -14.86 19.63
N ILE A 64 -22.18 -15.92 20.16
CA ILE A 64 -22.42 -17.15 19.40
C ILE A 64 -23.77 -17.13 18.69
N VAL A 65 -24.78 -16.46 19.25
CA VAL A 65 -26.15 -16.49 18.70
C VAL A 65 -26.52 -15.15 18.10
N LEU A 66 -26.45 -14.07 18.89
CA LEU A 66 -26.89 -12.76 18.42
C LEU A 66 -26.02 -12.23 17.28
N MET A 67 -24.70 -12.34 17.38
CA MET A 67 -23.78 -11.81 16.35
C MET A 67 -23.95 -12.51 14.99
N PRO A 68 -23.94 -13.85 14.89
CA PRO A 68 -24.15 -14.53 13.61
C PRO A 68 -25.55 -14.32 13.03
N VAL A 69 -26.59 -14.24 13.87
CA VAL A 69 -27.95 -13.95 13.41
C VAL A 69 -28.05 -12.52 12.89
N MET A 70 -27.44 -11.54 13.57
CA MET A 70 -27.37 -10.17 13.05
C MET A 70 -26.62 -10.12 11.72
N LEU A 71 -25.50 -10.83 11.60
CA LEU A 71 -24.71 -10.93 10.38
C LEU A 71 -25.52 -11.53 9.22
N LEU A 72 -26.22 -12.64 9.47
CA LEU A 72 -27.13 -13.26 8.50
C LEU A 72 -28.30 -12.34 8.15
N SER A 73 -28.81 -11.56 9.11
CA SER A 73 -29.89 -10.59 8.87
C SER A 73 -29.41 -9.45 8.00
N VAL A 74 -28.21 -8.91 8.25
CA VAL A 74 -27.56 -7.92 7.39
C VAL A 74 -27.40 -8.51 5.99
N PHE A 75 -26.80 -9.69 5.88
CA PHE A 75 -26.58 -10.34 4.59
C PHE A 75 -27.86 -10.59 3.79
N GLY A 76 -28.95 -11.00 4.45
CA GLY A 76 -30.23 -11.26 3.81
C GLY A 76 -31.07 -10.01 3.51
N LEU A 77 -31.01 -8.98 4.37
CA LEU A 77 -31.85 -7.78 4.24
C LEU A 77 -31.20 -6.67 3.40
N THR A 78 -29.86 -6.61 3.35
CA THR A 78 -29.16 -5.56 2.59
C THR A 78 -28.73 -6.03 1.21
N GLY A 79 -29.10 -7.24 0.78
CA GLY A 79 -28.64 -7.80 -0.49
C GLY A 79 -27.12 -7.95 -0.58
N TYR A 80 -26.41 -7.97 0.55
CA TYR A 80 -24.94 -7.99 0.59
C TYR A 80 -24.33 -9.16 -0.20
N LEU A 81 -25.06 -10.29 -0.29
CA LEU A 81 -24.63 -11.47 -1.06
C LEU A 81 -25.18 -11.50 -2.49
N SER A 82 -26.12 -10.63 -2.86
CA SER A 82 -26.80 -10.63 -4.16
C SER A 82 -26.42 -9.45 -5.06
N ASP A 83 -26.17 -8.27 -4.48
CA ASP A 83 -25.73 -7.04 -5.17
C ASP A 83 -24.33 -6.58 -4.71
N GLY A 84 -23.77 -7.20 -3.67
CA GLY A 84 -22.41 -6.91 -3.21
C GLY A 84 -21.39 -7.49 -4.18
N THR A 85 -21.02 -6.73 -5.20
CA THR A 85 -19.80 -7.00 -5.95
C THR A 85 -18.61 -6.78 -5.01
N PHE A 86 -18.10 -7.87 -4.43
CA PHE A 86 -16.87 -7.86 -3.63
C PHE A 86 -15.65 -7.41 -4.47
N LEU A 87 -15.82 -7.47 -5.80
CA LEU A 87 -14.89 -6.98 -6.80
C LEU A 87 -15.43 -5.68 -7.35
N ILE A 88 -14.65 -4.62 -7.21
CA ILE A 88 -14.80 -3.37 -7.93
C ILE A 88 -15.25 -3.63 -9.38
N GLU A 89 -16.45 -3.19 -9.76
CA GLU A 89 -16.83 -3.12 -11.17
C GLU A 89 -16.07 -1.94 -11.82
N TYR A 90 -15.79 -1.98 -13.12
CA TYR A 90 -15.01 -0.92 -13.79
C TYR A 90 -15.59 0.50 -13.61
N LYS A 91 -16.92 0.60 -13.44
CA LYS A 91 -17.64 1.85 -13.16
C LYS A 91 -17.54 2.31 -11.69
N ASP A 92 -17.20 1.39 -10.79
CA ASP A 92 -17.14 1.57 -9.33
C ASP A 92 -15.70 1.46 -8.81
N SER A 93 -14.71 1.45 -9.71
CA SER A 93 -13.30 1.45 -9.33
C SER A 93 -12.94 2.74 -8.67
N TYR A 94 -12.28 2.67 -7.51
CA TYR A 94 -11.71 3.84 -6.84
C TYR A 94 -10.65 4.55 -7.72
N PHE A 95 -10.10 3.84 -8.73
CA PHE A 95 -9.30 4.45 -9.81
C PHE A 95 -10.14 5.26 -10.82
N ALA A 96 -11.47 5.18 -10.77
CA ALA A 96 -12.37 5.74 -11.77
C ALA A 96 -12.66 7.24 -11.60
N TYR A 97 -12.35 7.85 -10.47
CA TYR A 97 -12.24 9.31 -10.31
C TYR A 97 -11.90 9.61 -8.84
N SER A 98 -10.70 10.13 -8.60
CA SER A 98 -10.44 10.94 -7.40
C SER A 98 -10.28 12.37 -7.85
N GLN A 99 -10.95 13.30 -7.16
CA GLN A 99 -10.78 14.74 -7.38
C GLN A 99 -9.31 15.17 -7.21
N MET A 100 -8.57 14.43 -6.39
CA MET A 100 -7.16 14.61 -6.09
C MET A 100 -6.39 13.36 -6.52
N ASP A 101 -5.54 13.47 -7.53
CA ASP A 101 -4.72 12.36 -8.01
C ASP A 101 -3.67 11.95 -6.94
N LEU A 102 -3.24 12.91 -6.11
CA LEU A 102 -2.42 12.69 -4.92
C LEU A 102 -3.07 11.78 -3.85
N VAL A 103 -4.37 11.53 -3.91
CA VAL A 103 -4.99 10.51 -3.04
C VAL A 103 -4.59 9.10 -3.47
N MET A 104 -4.27 8.91 -4.75
CA MET A 104 -3.78 7.64 -5.31
C MET A 104 -2.33 7.34 -4.91
N SER A 105 -1.59 8.33 -4.40
CA SER A 105 -0.26 8.14 -3.78
C SER A 105 -0.31 7.87 -2.28
N GLY A 106 -1.49 7.96 -1.64
CA GLY A 106 -1.61 7.97 -0.18
C GLY A 106 -1.01 9.25 0.42
N GLY A 107 -1.63 9.79 1.47
CA GLY A 107 -0.97 10.86 2.22
C GLY A 107 0.35 10.36 2.82
N CYS A 108 1.29 11.26 3.09
CA CYS A 108 2.34 10.94 4.05
C CYS A 108 2.60 12.10 5.01
N THR A 109 2.08 11.96 6.22
CA THR A 109 2.03 13.03 7.21
C THR A 109 3.30 13.18 8.08
N PRO A 110 4.37 12.36 7.89
CA PRO A 110 5.74 12.78 8.28
C PRO A 110 6.83 12.64 7.19
N CYS A 111 6.49 12.41 5.91
CA CYS A 111 7.51 12.16 4.88
C CYS A 111 8.21 13.41 4.33
N HIS A 112 7.80 14.62 4.72
CA HIS A 112 8.42 15.83 4.19
C HIS A 112 9.92 15.86 4.45
N THR A 113 10.67 16.08 3.39
CA THR A 113 12.13 16.04 3.43
C THR A 113 12.72 17.00 2.41
N TYR A 114 14.05 17.09 2.38
CA TYR A 114 14.75 17.98 1.46
C TYR A 114 14.63 17.47 0.02
N CYS A 115 14.40 18.37 -0.93
CA CYS A 115 14.30 18.05 -2.36
C CYS A 115 15.57 17.35 -2.88
N LYS A 116 16.75 17.74 -2.41
CA LYS A 116 18.00 17.03 -2.76
C LYS A 116 18.02 15.56 -2.33
N ARG A 117 17.32 15.21 -1.24
CA ARG A 117 17.20 13.81 -0.79
C ARG A 117 16.27 13.04 -1.72
N VAL A 118 15.13 13.61 -2.09
CA VAL A 118 14.20 12.96 -3.02
C VAL A 118 14.84 12.82 -4.40
N LEU A 119 15.56 13.83 -4.89
CA LEU A 119 16.32 13.72 -6.15
C LEU A 119 17.40 12.64 -6.07
N LEU A 120 18.10 12.49 -4.94
CA LEU A 120 19.04 11.39 -4.73
C LEU A 120 18.33 10.03 -4.84
N GLN A 121 17.17 9.87 -4.20
CA GLN A 121 16.37 8.65 -4.27
C GLN A 121 15.92 8.35 -5.71
N MET A 122 15.40 9.35 -6.43
CA MET A 122 15.00 9.18 -7.83
C MET A 122 16.19 8.88 -8.75
N ASN A 123 17.36 9.46 -8.48
CA ASN A 123 18.59 9.20 -9.25
C ASN A 123 19.08 7.76 -9.10
N THR A 124 18.72 7.05 -8.02
CA THR A 124 19.13 5.64 -7.84
C THR A 124 18.51 4.68 -8.85
N PHE A 125 17.47 5.09 -9.57
CA PHE A 125 16.93 4.31 -10.69
C PHE A 125 17.92 4.17 -11.85
N ASP A 126 18.96 5.01 -11.92
CA ASP A 126 20.02 4.91 -12.93
C ASP A 126 19.47 4.79 -14.37
N HIS A 127 18.43 5.58 -14.67
CA HIS A 127 17.72 5.59 -15.95
C HIS A 127 16.93 4.32 -16.29
N GLU A 128 16.90 3.32 -15.39
CA GLU A 128 16.04 2.14 -15.54
C GLU A 128 14.56 2.49 -15.32
N ALA A 129 13.68 1.76 -15.98
CA ALA A 129 12.22 1.94 -15.84
C ALA A 129 11.65 1.27 -14.59
N LEU A 130 12.37 0.28 -14.04
CA LEU A 130 11.93 -0.50 -12.89
C LEU A 130 13.06 -0.62 -11.87
N MET A 131 12.73 -0.49 -10.60
CA MET A 131 13.60 -0.83 -9.49
C MET A 131 12.98 -1.96 -8.67
N SER A 132 13.81 -2.93 -8.26
CA SER A 132 13.33 -4.04 -7.42
C SER A 132 12.89 -3.54 -6.04
N LYS A 133 11.87 -4.19 -5.45
CA LYS A 133 11.36 -3.84 -4.12
C LYS A 133 12.46 -3.72 -3.05
N PRO A 134 13.38 -4.70 -2.87
CA PRO A 134 14.40 -4.60 -1.83
C PRO A 134 15.30 -3.37 -2.00
N THR A 135 15.76 -3.11 -3.24
CA THR A 135 16.59 -1.94 -3.54
C THR A 135 15.86 -0.64 -3.24
N PHE A 136 14.57 -0.56 -3.60
CA PHE A 136 13.77 0.62 -3.37
C PHE A 136 13.48 0.83 -1.87
N GLU A 137 13.14 -0.22 -1.12
CA GLU A 137 12.93 -0.17 0.33
C GLU A 137 14.20 0.24 1.10
N ASP A 138 15.37 -0.22 0.65
CA ASP A 138 16.66 0.11 1.26
C ASP A 138 16.93 1.62 1.27
N LEU A 139 16.42 2.37 0.28
CA LEU A 139 16.55 3.83 0.22
C LEU A 139 15.92 4.55 1.42
N TYR A 140 14.94 3.93 2.07
CA TYR A 140 14.18 4.51 3.19
C TYR A 140 14.63 4.00 4.55
N THR A 141 15.53 3.01 4.58
CA THR A 141 16.22 2.57 5.81
C THR A 141 17.61 3.19 5.96
N ALA A 142 18.09 3.90 4.93
CA ALA A 142 19.37 4.58 4.92
C ALA A 142 19.50 5.64 6.05
N THR A 143 20.60 5.60 6.78
CA THR A 143 20.91 6.54 7.88
C THR A 143 21.88 7.66 7.49
N SER A 144 22.42 7.60 6.27
CA SER A 144 23.32 8.60 5.71
C SER A 144 23.08 8.77 4.22
N TRP A 145 23.34 9.97 3.69
CA TRP A 145 23.11 10.32 2.29
C TRP A 145 24.38 10.93 1.69
N ASP A 146 24.86 10.36 0.59
CA ASP A 146 25.97 10.92 -0.18
C ASP A 146 25.41 11.68 -1.40
N TYR A 147 25.35 13.00 -1.27
CA TYR A 147 24.87 13.87 -2.34
C TYR A 147 25.91 14.10 -3.45
N SER A 148 27.16 13.61 -3.31
CA SER A 148 28.18 13.76 -4.35
C SER A 148 27.88 12.95 -5.62
N ILE A 149 26.94 12.01 -5.52
CA ILE A 149 26.44 11.19 -6.64
C ILE A 149 25.56 12.02 -7.58
N LEU A 150 24.93 13.10 -7.07
CA LEU A 150 24.13 14.00 -7.89
C LEU A 150 25.04 14.91 -8.72
N SER A 151 24.64 15.17 -9.96
CA SER A 151 25.31 16.16 -10.81
C SER A 151 25.17 17.57 -10.23
N ASN A 152 26.05 18.48 -10.62
CA ASN A 152 25.95 19.89 -10.23
C ASN A 152 24.63 20.50 -10.69
N GLU A 153 24.13 20.09 -11.85
CA GLU A 153 22.84 20.49 -12.39
C GLU A 153 21.68 20.00 -11.50
N ALA A 154 21.73 18.75 -11.03
CA ALA A 154 20.74 18.19 -10.13
C ALA A 154 20.76 18.84 -8.75
N LEU A 155 21.95 19.16 -8.22
CA LEU A 155 22.09 19.90 -6.96
C LEU A 155 21.53 21.32 -7.08
N ALA A 156 21.85 22.02 -8.17
CA ALA A 156 21.32 23.35 -8.44
C ALA A 156 19.79 23.34 -8.65
N LEU A 157 19.26 22.27 -9.25
CA LEU A 157 17.81 22.06 -9.36
C LEU A 157 17.17 21.87 -7.98
N ALA A 158 17.80 21.07 -7.10
CA ALA A 158 17.31 20.89 -5.73
C ALA A 158 17.14 22.21 -4.99
N ASP A 159 18.14 23.10 -5.07
CA ASP A 159 18.09 24.40 -4.42
C ASP A 159 16.98 25.30 -5.00
N ARG A 160 16.71 25.21 -6.31
CA ARG A 160 15.59 25.94 -6.95
C ARG A 160 14.23 25.43 -6.50
N LEU A 161 14.06 24.11 -6.39
CA LEU A 161 12.81 23.49 -5.93
C LEU A 161 12.48 23.87 -4.48
N GLU A 162 13.49 23.89 -3.61
CA GLU A 162 13.32 24.36 -2.23
C GLU A 162 12.92 25.85 -2.20
N ALA A 163 13.57 26.68 -3.02
CA ALA A 163 13.30 28.10 -3.08
C ALA A 163 11.92 28.44 -3.68
N SER A 164 11.40 27.61 -4.59
CA SER A 164 10.08 27.79 -5.19
C SER A 164 8.94 27.32 -4.29
N GLY A 165 9.25 26.56 -3.22
CA GLY A 165 8.25 25.96 -2.34
C GLY A 165 7.65 24.66 -2.89
N ALA A 166 8.39 23.94 -3.74
CA ALA A 166 8.04 22.58 -4.11
C ALA A 166 7.95 21.68 -2.87
N ILE A 167 7.00 20.76 -2.87
CA ILE A 167 6.79 19.82 -1.76
C ILE A 167 7.57 18.56 -2.08
N CYS A 168 8.58 18.27 -1.27
CA CYS A 168 9.43 17.10 -1.42
C CYS A 168 9.15 16.13 -0.27
N SER A 169 8.77 14.90 -0.61
CA SER A 169 8.46 13.86 0.37
C SER A 169 9.17 12.57 0.00
N GLY A 170 9.79 11.95 1.00
CA GLY A 170 10.45 10.65 0.88
C GLY A 170 10.24 9.85 2.15
N GLY A 171 9.60 8.69 2.05
CA GLY A 171 9.28 7.85 3.20
C GLY A 171 8.29 6.76 2.83
N VAL A 172 7.45 6.37 3.80
CA VAL A 172 6.41 5.35 3.64
C VAL A 172 5.05 6.04 3.74
N ASP A 173 4.16 5.83 2.77
CA ASP A 173 2.80 6.38 2.79
C ASP A 173 1.96 5.80 3.94
N GLU A 174 0.76 6.35 4.08
CA GLU A 174 -0.30 5.86 4.96
C GLU A 174 -0.72 4.41 4.67
N TRP A 175 -0.37 3.85 3.51
CA TRP A 175 -0.66 2.47 3.11
C TRP A 175 0.49 1.51 3.39
N GLY A 176 1.63 1.99 3.90
CA GLY A 176 2.80 1.17 4.19
C GLY A 176 3.72 0.94 2.98
N SER A 177 3.51 1.66 1.88
CA SER A 177 4.33 1.61 0.67
C SER A 177 5.39 2.73 0.67
N PRO A 178 6.67 2.41 0.40
CA PRO A 178 7.66 3.45 0.20
C PRO A 178 7.36 4.31 -1.03
N LEU A 179 7.64 5.62 -0.94
CA LEU A 179 7.47 6.55 -2.03
C LEU A 179 8.49 7.69 -2.00
N SER A 180 8.81 8.18 -3.20
CA SER A 180 9.60 9.39 -3.43
C SER A 180 8.78 10.31 -4.33
N ILE A 181 8.32 11.44 -3.82
CA ILE A 181 7.45 12.35 -4.56
C ILE A 181 7.95 13.78 -4.46
N ILE A 182 7.95 14.48 -5.60
CA ILE A 182 8.16 15.92 -5.67
C ILE A 182 6.94 16.53 -6.35
N THR A 183 6.28 17.45 -5.66
CA THR A 183 5.12 18.19 -6.16
C THR A 183 5.47 19.66 -6.34
N GLY A 184 5.37 20.15 -7.58
CA GLY A 184 5.73 21.52 -7.98
C GLY A 184 4.90 21.98 -9.17
N THR A 185 5.44 22.88 -9.98
CA THR A 185 4.90 23.27 -11.28
C THR A 185 5.13 22.19 -12.34
N ALA A 186 4.38 22.25 -13.44
CA ALA A 186 4.60 21.34 -14.58
C ALA A 186 6.01 21.50 -15.17
N GLU A 187 6.51 22.74 -15.23
CA GLU A 187 7.85 23.09 -15.68
C GLU A 187 8.93 22.41 -14.82
N GLU A 188 8.80 22.50 -13.49
CA GLU A 188 9.72 21.86 -12.55
C GLU A 188 9.71 20.34 -12.67
N VAL A 189 8.53 19.71 -12.81
CA VAL A 189 8.43 18.26 -13.01
C VAL A 189 9.12 17.83 -14.31
N VAL A 190 8.89 18.53 -15.42
CA VAL A 190 9.56 18.25 -16.69
C VAL A 190 11.07 18.46 -16.58
N GLU A 191 11.52 19.46 -15.81
CA GLU A 191 12.95 19.71 -15.55
C GLU A 191 13.60 18.60 -14.73
N ILE A 192 12.92 18.08 -13.70
CA ILE A 192 13.39 16.93 -12.90
C ILE A 192 13.59 15.71 -13.79
N ILE A 193 12.59 15.36 -14.60
CA ILE A 193 12.62 14.19 -15.49
C ILE A 193 13.81 14.29 -16.45
N LYS A 194 14.07 15.46 -17.03
CA LYS A 194 15.19 15.68 -17.95
C LYS A 194 16.54 15.68 -17.25
N THR A 195 16.64 16.33 -16.09
CA THR A 195 17.91 16.52 -15.37
C THR A 195 18.44 15.20 -14.82
N LEU A 196 17.56 14.36 -14.28
CA LEU A 196 17.91 13.03 -13.79
C LEU A 196 17.78 11.94 -14.87
N ASN A 197 17.29 12.30 -16.06
CA ASN A 197 16.97 11.36 -17.13
C ASN A 197 16.13 10.18 -16.60
N LEU A 198 15.02 10.51 -15.94
CA LEU A 198 14.10 9.52 -15.35
C LEU A 198 13.32 8.81 -16.45
N SER A 199 13.18 7.49 -16.32
CA SER A 199 12.40 6.68 -17.24
C SER A 199 10.90 6.75 -16.89
N VAL A 200 10.29 7.92 -17.12
CA VAL A 200 8.83 8.12 -17.05
C VAL A 200 8.17 7.63 -18.35
N THR A 201 6.89 7.29 -18.33
CA THR A 201 6.21 6.95 -19.58
C THR A 201 6.20 8.14 -20.55
N PRO A 202 6.33 7.88 -21.87
CA PRO A 202 6.29 8.95 -22.86
C PRO A 202 4.96 9.74 -22.85
N LEU A 203 3.86 9.07 -22.51
CA LEU A 203 2.54 9.67 -22.39
C LEU A 203 2.47 10.67 -21.23
N GLU A 204 2.86 10.26 -20.02
CA GLU A 204 2.80 11.15 -18.85
C GLU A 204 3.77 12.33 -19.00
N LEU A 205 4.94 12.12 -19.63
CA LEU A 205 5.84 13.23 -19.96
C LEU A 205 5.21 14.20 -20.97
N ALA A 206 4.49 13.69 -21.98
CA ALA A 206 3.78 14.53 -22.93
C ALA A 206 2.61 15.29 -22.27
N GLU A 207 1.95 14.69 -21.28
CA GLU A 207 0.92 15.33 -20.48
C GLU A 207 1.47 16.44 -19.61
N ALA A 208 2.58 16.22 -18.91
CA ALA A 208 3.24 17.27 -18.13
C ALA A 208 3.67 18.44 -19.03
N LYS A 209 4.22 18.15 -20.21
CA LYS A 209 4.55 19.21 -21.20
C LYS A 209 3.32 19.97 -21.66
N LYS A 210 2.20 19.27 -21.89
CA LYS A 210 0.95 19.93 -22.27
C LYS A 210 0.37 20.76 -21.10
N GLY A 211 0.57 20.31 -19.87
CA GLY A 211 0.24 21.06 -18.65
C GLY A 211 0.97 22.39 -18.52
N ILE A 212 2.20 22.51 -19.04
CA ILE A 212 2.93 23.79 -19.13
C ILE A 212 2.20 24.77 -20.06
N GLU A 213 1.68 24.28 -21.18
CA GLU A 213 0.97 25.09 -22.17
C GLU A 213 -0.39 25.56 -21.65
N THR A 214 -1.07 24.74 -20.83
CA THR A 214 -2.44 24.98 -20.35
C THR A 214 -2.49 25.46 -18.89
N LYS A 215 -1.38 25.93 -18.32
CA LYS A 215 -1.28 26.29 -16.89
C LYS A 215 -2.26 27.38 -16.45
N ASP A 216 -2.65 28.27 -17.36
CA ASP A 216 -3.60 29.35 -17.09
C ASP A 216 -5.07 28.87 -17.18
N GLU A 217 -5.33 27.76 -17.87
CA GLU A 217 -6.66 27.16 -18.03
C GLU A 217 -6.99 26.24 -16.85
N CYS A 218 -5.99 25.52 -16.32
CA CYS A 218 -6.15 24.60 -15.21
C CYS A 218 -5.00 24.76 -14.21
N ILE A 219 -5.24 25.51 -13.14
CA ILE A 219 -4.24 25.83 -12.13
C ILE A 219 -4.09 24.64 -11.18
N THR A 220 -3.02 23.89 -11.37
CA THR A 220 -2.73 22.71 -10.57
C THR A 220 -1.23 22.56 -10.38
N LYS A 221 -0.82 21.92 -9.28
CA LYS A 221 0.53 21.41 -9.17
C LYS A 221 0.66 20.10 -9.94
N TRP A 222 1.88 19.71 -10.23
CA TRP A 222 2.22 18.44 -10.84
C TRP A 222 3.15 17.68 -9.92
N ALA A 223 3.02 16.37 -9.92
CA ALA A 223 3.85 15.47 -9.16
C ALA A 223 4.64 14.56 -10.09
N VAL A 224 5.90 14.30 -9.72
CA VAL A 224 6.65 13.12 -10.16
C VAL A 224 6.85 12.22 -8.95
N GLU A 225 6.45 10.97 -9.10
CA GLU A 225 6.37 10.00 -8.02
C GLU A 225 7.10 8.71 -8.43
N GLY A 226 8.10 8.30 -7.65
CA GLY A 226 8.58 6.92 -7.63
C GLY A 226 7.80 6.13 -6.58
N HIS A 227 7.07 5.09 -6.98
CA HIS A 227 6.21 4.31 -6.08
C HIS A 227 6.38 2.82 -6.39
N LEU A 228 6.43 2.01 -5.34
CA LEU A 228 6.27 0.55 -5.44
C LEU A 228 4.87 0.17 -5.94
N ARG A 229 4.79 -0.58 -7.03
CA ARG A 229 3.54 -1.13 -7.58
C ARG A 229 3.63 -2.65 -7.71
N LEU A 230 2.48 -3.31 -7.72
CA LEU A 230 2.39 -4.75 -7.97
C LEU A 230 2.32 -5.06 -9.47
N PHE A 231 3.20 -5.94 -9.94
CA PHE A 231 3.16 -6.48 -11.29
C PHE A 231 2.84 -7.97 -11.26
N ARG A 232 1.92 -8.41 -12.11
CA ARG A 232 1.54 -9.81 -12.26
C ARG A 232 2.13 -10.39 -13.54
N PHE A 233 2.61 -11.62 -13.47
CA PHE A 233 3.17 -12.33 -14.61
C PHE A 233 2.76 -13.80 -14.60
N GLN A 234 2.72 -14.40 -15.80
CA GLN A 234 2.30 -15.78 -15.94
C GLN A 234 3.41 -16.74 -15.53
N ALA A 235 3.23 -17.43 -14.40
CA ALA A 235 4.18 -18.46 -13.94
C ALA A 235 3.96 -19.82 -14.61
N VAL A 236 2.71 -20.12 -14.95
CA VAL A 236 2.31 -21.34 -15.66
C VAL A 236 1.62 -20.94 -16.96
N LYS A 237 2.16 -21.42 -18.08
CA LYS A 237 1.63 -21.17 -19.41
C LYS A 237 0.12 -21.41 -19.49
N ASN A 238 -0.61 -20.47 -20.09
CA ASN A 238 -2.07 -20.53 -20.28
C ASN A 238 -2.87 -20.74 -18.98
N SER A 239 -2.34 -20.34 -17.82
CA SER A 239 -3.06 -20.34 -16.55
C SER A 239 -3.44 -18.92 -16.14
N ILE A 240 -4.55 -18.81 -15.41
CA ILE A 240 -4.94 -17.61 -14.66
C ILE A 240 -4.19 -17.49 -13.33
N ASP A 241 -3.41 -18.50 -12.93
CA ASP A 241 -2.60 -18.51 -11.72
C ASP A 241 -1.31 -17.68 -11.93
N TYR A 242 -1.47 -16.37 -12.02
CA TYR A 242 -0.36 -15.44 -12.15
C TYR A 242 0.40 -15.36 -10.83
N SER A 243 1.72 -15.27 -10.93
CA SER A 243 2.57 -14.83 -9.82
C SER A 243 2.66 -13.32 -9.82
N SER A 244 3.11 -12.75 -8.71
CA SER A 244 3.26 -11.31 -8.56
C SER A 244 4.68 -10.95 -8.13
N ILE A 245 5.16 -9.82 -8.62
CA ILE A 245 6.41 -9.19 -8.21
C ILE A 245 6.17 -7.70 -7.94
N PRO A 246 6.54 -7.20 -6.75
CA PRO A 246 6.55 -5.78 -6.50
C PRO A 246 7.80 -5.13 -7.12
N ALA A 247 7.61 -4.03 -7.84
CA ALA A 247 8.68 -3.21 -8.39
C ALA A 247 8.28 -1.74 -8.34
N ALA A 248 9.24 -0.85 -8.15
CA ALA A 248 8.99 0.58 -8.19
C ALA A 248 9.15 1.10 -9.63
N ASP A 249 8.24 2.00 -10.03
CA ASP A 249 8.31 2.75 -11.27
C ASP A 249 7.92 4.21 -11.04
N PHE A 250 8.02 5.02 -12.11
CA PHE A 250 7.67 6.44 -12.05
C PHE A 250 6.28 6.70 -12.60
N ASN A 251 5.51 7.52 -11.87
CA ASN A 251 4.25 8.12 -12.30
C ASN A 251 4.41 9.64 -12.36
N VAL A 252 3.74 10.27 -13.32
CA VAL A 252 3.67 11.73 -13.41
C VAL A 252 2.24 12.14 -13.66
N TYR A 253 1.74 13.07 -12.84
CA TYR A 253 0.34 13.44 -12.85
C TYR A 253 0.09 14.83 -12.25
N PRO A 254 -1.00 15.52 -12.67
CA PRO A 254 -1.45 16.73 -12.00
C PRO A 254 -2.07 16.39 -10.64
N GLU A 255 -2.06 17.34 -9.71
CA GLU A 255 -2.73 17.20 -8.42
C GLU A 255 -4.24 17.03 -8.59
N TYR A 256 -4.84 17.74 -9.54
CA TYR A 256 -6.25 17.60 -9.90
C TYR A 256 -6.41 16.80 -11.18
N ALA A 257 -7.18 15.71 -11.12
CA ALA A 257 -7.46 14.85 -12.29
C ALA A 257 -8.14 15.63 -13.43
N ASP A 258 -8.93 16.66 -13.10
CA ASP A 258 -9.52 17.62 -14.03
C ASP A 258 -8.51 18.25 -14.99
N CYS A 259 -7.30 18.48 -14.50
CA CYS A 259 -6.24 19.17 -15.22
C CYS A 259 -5.38 18.23 -16.07
N ARG A 260 -5.69 16.93 -16.11
CA ARG A 260 -4.92 16.01 -16.94
C ARG A 260 -5.30 16.17 -18.41
N PRO A 261 -4.40 16.70 -19.26
CA PRO A 261 -4.73 16.99 -20.64
C PRO A 261 -4.90 15.70 -21.45
N ALA A 262 -5.75 15.75 -22.47
CA ALA A 262 -5.86 14.66 -23.43
C ALA A 262 -4.66 14.66 -24.38
N VAL A 263 -3.84 13.61 -24.31
CA VAL A 263 -2.70 13.40 -25.20
C VAL A 263 -2.82 12.03 -25.87
N ASN A 264 -2.53 11.96 -27.17
CA ASN A 264 -2.53 10.70 -27.90
C ASN A 264 -1.26 9.90 -27.59
N ASN A 265 -1.40 8.64 -27.16
CA ASN A 265 -0.30 7.73 -26.87
C ASN A 265 0.27 7.04 -28.13
N GLU A 266 -0.48 7.04 -29.24
CA GLU A 266 -0.05 6.38 -30.47
C GLU A 266 1.15 7.09 -31.10
N GLY A 267 2.20 6.33 -31.42
CA GLY A 267 3.36 6.82 -32.16
C GLY A 267 4.30 7.76 -31.40
N ILE A 268 4.16 7.93 -30.07
CA ILE A 268 5.09 8.77 -29.29
C ILE A 268 6.52 8.20 -29.31
N VAL A 269 6.66 6.88 -29.21
CA VAL A 269 7.95 6.17 -29.20
C VAL A 269 7.86 4.97 -30.13
N GLY A 270 8.97 4.68 -30.81
CA GLY A 270 9.09 3.50 -31.67
C GLY A 270 9.10 2.21 -30.86
N GLU A 271 8.83 1.09 -31.52
CA GLU A 271 8.86 -0.22 -30.88
C GLU A 271 9.85 -1.16 -31.57
N LYS A 272 10.35 -2.13 -30.81
CA LYS A 272 11.16 -3.24 -31.33
C LYS A 272 10.71 -4.56 -30.73
N LEU A 273 10.85 -5.63 -31.50
CA LEU A 273 10.56 -6.98 -31.04
C LEU A 273 11.55 -7.38 -29.93
N ALA A 274 11.02 -7.75 -28.77
CA ALA A 274 11.79 -8.25 -27.62
C ALA A 274 11.67 -9.78 -27.46
N LEU A 275 10.50 -10.33 -27.75
CA LEU A 275 10.21 -11.76 -27.64
C LEU A 275 9.32 -12.20 -28.79
N ALA A 276 9.77 -13.15 -29.60
CA ALA A 276 8.93 -13.82 -30.59
C ALA A 276 8.06 -14.89 -29.90
N THR A 277 6.75 -14.85 -30.10
CA THR A 277 5.79 -15.76 -29.43
C THR A 277 5.34 -16.92 -30.31
N ALA A 278 5.83 -17.00 -31.56
CA ALA A 278 5.56 -18.10 -32.49
C ALA A 278 4.06 -18.41 -32.70
N GLY A 279 3.20 -17.39 -32.69
CA GLY A 279 1.74 -17.52 -32.85
C GLY A 279 0.96 -17.47 -31.53
N GLU A 280 1.63 -17.46 -30.39
CA GLU A 280 1.00 -17.40 -29.07
C GLU A 280 0.65 -15.96 -28.66
N ASP A 281 -0.55 -15.79 -28.13
CA ASP A 281 -1.01 -14.55 -27.51
C ASP A 281 -0.85 -14.65 -25.99
N LEU A 282 0.13 -13.95 -25.43
CA LEU A 282 0.48 -14.05 -24.01
C LEU A 282 -0.58 -13.47 -23.07
N VAL A 283 -1.52 -12.67 -23.58
CA VAL A 283 -2.58 -12.06 -22.77
C VAL A 283 -3.97 -12.61 -23.08
N SER A 284 -4.05 -13.72 -23.84
CA SER A 284 -5.34 -14.40 -24.10
C SER A 284 -5.94 -15.04 -22.86
N VAL A 285 -5.10 -15.49 -21.91
CA VAL A 285 -5.52 -16.06 -20.62
C VAL A 285 -4.89 -15.24 -19.50
N VAL A 286 -5.69 -14.33 -18.93
CA VAL A 286 -5.31 -13.46 -17.82
C VAL A 286 -6.36 -13.51 -16.69
N PRO A 287 -5.96 -13.28 -15.43
CA PRO A 287 -6.87 -13.01 -14.33
C PRO A 287 -7.88 -11.90 -14.66
N ASP A 288 -9.11 -12.01 -14.17
CA ASP A 288 -10.16 -11.02 -14.45
C ASP A 288 -9.82 -9.61 -13.95
N ILE A 289 -9.07 -9.50 -12.85
CA ILE A 289 -8.59 -8.21 -12.33
C ILE A 289 -7.76 -7.43 -13.36
N LEU A 290 -7.01 -8.11 -14.22
CA LEU A 290 -6.20 -7.47 -15.27
C LEU A 290 -7.03 -6.99 -16.46
N LYS A 291 -8.33 -7.31 -16.52
CA LYS A 291 -9.25 -6.89 -17.60
C LYS A 291 -10.02 -5.62 -17.25
N LEU A 292 -9.87 -5.10 -16.03
CA LEU A 292 -10.67 -3.98 -15.50
C LEU A 292 -10.06 -2.60 -15.76
N PHE A 293 -8.82 -2.53 -16.24
CA PHE A 293 -8.06 -1.29 -16.36
C PHE A 293 -7.59 -1.01 -17.78
N PRO A 294 -7.46 0.26 -18.18
CA PRO A 294 -6.90 0.62 -19.48
C PRO A 294 -5.37 0.50 -19.44
N TYR A 295 -4.79 -0.15 -20.45
CA TYR A 295 -3.33 -0.28 -20.58
C TYR A 295 -2.74 0.67 -21.61
N SER A 296 -1.45 0.98 -21.45
CA SER A 296 -0.69 1.87 -22.33
C SER A 296 -0.14 1.20 -23.60
N PHE A 297 -0.52 -0.05 -23.85
CA PHE A 297 0.01 -0.88 -24.95
C PHE A 297 -1.12 -1.60 -25.70
N ASP A 298 -0.88 -1.87 -26.97
CA ASP A 298 -1.84 -2.56 -27.83
C ASP A 298 -1.81 -4.06 -27.58
N SER A 299 -2.99 -4.66 -27.38
CA SER A 299 -3.11 -6.10 -27.15
C SER A 299 -4.51 -6.65 -27.41
N SER A 300 -4.71 -7.94 -27.16
CA SER A 300 -6.02 -8.59 -27.18
C SER A 300 -6.82 -8.45 -25.89
N LEU A 301 -6.30 -7.75 -24.87
CA LEU A 301 -7.05 -7.44 -23.65
C LEU A 301 -8.30 -6.60 -23.98
N PRO A 302 -9.37 -6.70 -23.17
CA PRO A 302 -10.54 -5.84 -23.33
C PRO A 302 -10.16 -4.35 -23.33
N VAL A 303 -10.66 -3.61 -24.32
CA VAL A 303 -10.40 -2.17 -24.44
C VAL A 303 -11.25 -1.43 -23.41
N ILE A 304 -10.59 -0.90 -22.38
CA ILE A 304 -11.22 -0.04 -21.38
C ILE A 304 -10.96 1.43 -21.75
N SER A 305 -11.99 2.26 -21.68
CA SER A 305 -11.87 3.68 -22.01
C SER A 305 -10.96 4.40 -21.01
N ARG A 306 -9.97 5.13 -21.52
CA ARG A 306 -9.15 6.03 -20.70
C ARG A 306 -9.94 7.23 -20.18
N THR A 307 -10.90 7.72 -20.97
CA THR A 307 -11.71 8.88 -20.59
C THR A 307 -12.93 8.41 -19.81
N LEU A 308 -13.15 8.99 -18.65
CA LEU A 308 -14.23 8.66 -17.73
C LEU A 308 -15.13 9.87 -17.52
N ALA A 309 -16.43 9.68 -17.64
CA ALA A 309 -17.41 10.73 -17.40
C ALA A 309 -17.51 11.02 -15.89
N THR A 310 -17.53 12.31 -15.53
CA THR A 310 -17.66 12.73 -14.14
C THR A 310 -19.13 12.72 -13.74
N THR A 311 -19.47 12.03 -12.65
CA THR A 311 -20.84 11.94 -12.13
C THR A 311 -21.19 13.04 -11.12
N SER A 312 -20.17 13.75 -10.62
CA SER A 312 -20.29 14.83 -9.65
C SER A 312 -19.60 16.11 -10.14
N PRO A 313 -19.97 17.29 -9.62
CA PRO A 313 -19.28 18.54 -9.96
C PRO A 313 -17.79 18.46 -9.60
N THR A 314 -16.93 18.77 -10.56
CA THR A 314 -15.47 18.84 -10.36
C THR A 314 -15.02 20.28 -10.10
N ILE A 315 -13.75 20.49 -9.74
CA ILE A 315 -13.18 21.82 -9.42
C ILE A 315 -13.24 22.74 -10.63
N TYR A 316 -12.94 22.20 -11.81
CA TYR A 316 -12.93 22.92 -13.08
C TYR A 316 -14.17 22.66 -13.92
N HIS A 317 -15.21 22.04 -13.34
CA HIS A 317 -16.49 21.74 -13.98
C HIS A 317 -16.35 20.98 -15.32
N VAL A 318 -15.35 20.10 -15.42
CA VAL A 318 -15.18 19.23 -16.58
C VAL A 318 -16.26 18.15 -16.58
N LYS A 319 -16.61 17.65 -17.77
CA LYS A 319 -17.60 16.56 -17.93
C LYS A 319 -16.98 15.17 -17.94
N ALA A 320 -15.66 15.12 -18.08
CA ALA A 320 -14.89 13.90 -18.14
C ALA A 320 -13.43 14.17 -17.74
N VAL A 321 -12.77 13.15 -17.21
CA VAL A 321 -11.34 13.16 -16.87
C VAL A 321 -10.61 12.02 -17.59
N ASN A 322 -9.29 12.14 -17.71
CA ASN A 322 -8.46 11.08 -18.25
C ASN A 322 -7.79 10.30 -17.11
N GLN A 323 -8.05 9.00 -17.01
CA GLN A 323 -7.37 8.14 -16.04
C GLN A 323 -5.95 7.77 -16.49
N SER A 324 -5.14 7.27 -15.56
CA SER A 324 -3.78 6.81 -15.85
C SER A 324 -3.86 5.49 -16.61
N LEU A 325 -2.90 5.23 -17.49
CA LEU A 325 -2.81 3.95 -18.18
C LEU A 325 -1.91 3.01 -17.40
N PHE A 326 -2.37 1.79 -17.19
CA PHE A 326 -1.58 0.73 -16.61
C PHE A 326 -0.50 0.29 -17.60
N ARG A 327 0.66 -0.10 -17.07
CA ARG A 327 1.83 -0.42 -17.88
C ARG A 327 2.04 -1.92 -17.99
N GLY A 328 2.64 -2.33 -19.09
CA GLY A 328 3.26 -3.63 -19.24
C GLY A 328 4.78 -3.47 -19.29
N TYR A 329 5.50 -4.44 -18.76
CA TYR A 329 6.96 -4.50 -18.81
C TYR A 329 7.43 -5.87 -19.28
N TYR A 330 8.46 -5.88 -20.13
CA TYR A 330 9.19 -7.09 -20.48
C TYR A 330 10.68 -6.79 -20.37
N ALA A 331 11.39 -7.59 -19.57
CA ALA A 331 12.83 -7.46 -19.38
C ALA A 331 13.31 -6.04 -19.01
N GLY A 332 12.56 -5.36 -18.16
CA GLY A 332 12.88 -4.01 -17.65
C GLY A 332 12.44 -2.88 -18.58
N CYS A 333 11.83 -3.20 -19.72
CA CYS A 333 11.40 -2.23 -20.72
C CYS A 333 9.88 -2.15 -20.80
N ARG A 334 9.35 -0.93 -20.98
CA ARG A 334 7.92 -0.73 -21.21
C ARG A 334 7.49 -1.39 -22.51
N VAL A 335 6.37 -2.09 -22.43
CA VAL A 335 5.71 -2.76 -23.55
C VAL A 335 4.89 -1.77 -24.34
N ARG A 336 4.89 -1.93 -25.68
CA ARG A 336 4.11 -1.11 -26.62
C ARG A 336 3.06 -1.94 -27.36
N THR A 337 3.39 -3.19 -27.68
CA THR A 337 2.46 -4.12 -28.33
C THR A 337 2.66 -5.54 -27.82
N VAL A 338 1.57 -6.27 -27.60
CA VAL A 338 1.55 -7.72 -27.34
C VAL A 338 0.55 -8.36 -28.30
N ASN A 339 1.03 -9.25 -29.16
CA ASN A 339 0.19 -9.98 -30.09
C ASN A 339 0.77 -11.37 -30.38
N THR A 340 0.15 -12.09 -31.32
CA THR A 340 0.57 -13.45 -31.71
C THR A 340 1.94 -13.50 -32.39
N THR A 341 2.50 -12.38 -32.83
CA THR A 341 3.85 -12.32 -33.41
C THR A 341 4.92 -12.13 -32.35
N GLY A 342 4.61 -11.40 -31.27
CA GLY A 342 5.56 -11.18 -30.20
C GLY A 342 5.17 -10.14 -29.16
N VAL A 343 6.10 -9.90 -28.24
CA VAL A 343 6.12 -8.77 -27.32
C VAL A 343 7.07 -7.72 -27.85
N TYR A 344 6.55 -6.51 -28.05
CA TYR A 344 7.28 -5.35 -28.53
C TYR A 344 7.45 -4.34 -27.39
N ILE A 345 8.67 -3.83 -27.25
CA ILE A 345 9.07 -2.87 -26.21
C ILE A 345 9.54 -1.57 -26.87
N GLU A 346 9.70 -0.52 -26.08
CA GLU A 346 10.30 0.75 -26.54
C GLU A 346 11.66 0.51 -27.23
N ASP A 347 11.83 1.09 -28.42
CA ASP A 347 13.00 0.90 -29.29
C ASP A 347 14.33 1.31 -28.64
N ALA A 348 14.31 2.41 -27.87
CA ALA A 348 15.45 2.93 -27.14
C ALA A 348 15.84 2.12 -25.90
N CYS A 349 14.96 1.22 -25.40
CA CYS A 349 15.20 0.54 -24.13
C CYS A 349 16.20 -0.63 -24.28
N THR A 350 17.14 -0.75 -23.34
CA THR A 350 18.08 -1.88 -23.30
C THR A 350 17.55 -2.97 -22.38
N ILE A 351 17.48 -4.20 -22.88
CA ILE A 351 16.96 -5.36 -22.14
C ILE A 351 17.83 -5.65 -20.92
N ASN A 352 17.20 -5.73 -19.75
CA ASN A 352 17.82 -6.13 -18.50
C ASN A 352 17.48 -7.62 -18.19
N LYS A 353 18.54 -8.44 -18.07
CA LYS A 353 18.43 -9.90 -17.84
C LYS A 353 17.77 -10.25 -16.50
N HIS A 354 17.89 -9.41 -15.48
CA HIS A 354 17.23 -9.63 -14.19
C HIS A 354 15.71 -9.74 -14.38
N TRP A 355 15.13 -8.79 -15.11
CA TRP A 355 13.70 -8.70 -15.36
C TRP A 355 13.21 -9.71 -16.41
N GLN A 356 14.09 -10.18 -17.30
CA GLN A 356 13.72 -11.10 -18.38
C GLN A 356 13.14 -12.43 -17.86
N ASN A 357 13.59 -12.88 -16.68
CA ASN A 357 13.15 -14.14 -16.08
C ASN A 357 11.67 -14.14 -15.64
N TYR A 358 11.07 -12.96 -15.46
CA TYR A 358 9.66 -12.82 -15.08
C TYR A 358 8.72 -12.81 -16.29
N GLY A 359 9.26 -12.82 -17.52
CA GLY A 359 8.45 -12.78 -18.74
C GLY A 359 7.71 -11.44 -18.90
N LEU A 360 6.48 -11.51 -19.44
CA LEU A 360 5.60 -10.34 -19.56
C LEU A 360 4.97 -10.04 -18.20
N MET A 361 5.28 -8.87 -17.67
CA MET A 361 4.77 -8.35 -16.41
C MET A 361 3.71 -7.29 -16.70
N LEU A 362 2.52 -7.44 -16.12
CA LEU A 362 1.40 -6.50 -16.26
C LEU A 362 1.15 -5.82 -14.93
N GLN A 363 1.08 -4.49 -14.92
CA GLN A 363 0.69 -3.75 -13.73
C GLN A 363 -0.69 -4.21 -13.26
N ALA A 364 -0.82 -4.44 -11.96
CA ALA A 364 -2.07 -4.75 -11.30
C ALA A 364 -2.40 -3.62 -10.32
N PRO A 365 -3.68 -3.46 -9.93
CA PRO A 365 -3.99 -2.56 -8.82
C PRO A 365 -3.26 -3.06 -7.59
N ASP A 366 -2.76 -2.14 -6.77
CA ASP A 366 -2.19 -2.50 -5.48
C ASP A 366 -3.28 -3.12 -4.60
N ASP A 367 -2.92 -4.03 -3.69
CA ASP A 367 -3.83 -4.75 -2.80
C ASP A 367 -4.43 -3.84 -1.70
N ILE A 368 -4.84 -2.61 -2.06
CA ILE A 368 -5.50 -1.67 -1.19
C ILE A 368 -6.97 -2.10 -1.05
N PRO A 369 -7.46 -2.43 0.16
CA PRO A 369 -8.87 -2.72 0.37
C PRO A 369 -9.65 -1.41 0.27
N ALA A 370 -10.15 -1.07 -0.92
CA ALA A 370 -11.05 0.06 -1.07
C ALA A 370 -12.46 -0.37 -0.62
N CYS A 371 -12.91 0.19 0.50
CA CYS A 371 -14.33 0.13 0.88
C CYS A 371 -15.17 0.86 -0.17
N THR A 372 -16.23 0.20 -0.64
CA THR A 372 -17.31 0.82 -1.40
C THR A 372 -17.98 1.91 -0.54
N THR A 373 -18.23 3.09 -1.10
CA THR A 373 -19.21 4.04 -0.53
C THR A 373 -20.63 3.57 -0.77
#